data_AF-A0A418APS9-F1
#
_entry.id   AF-A0A418APS9-F1
#
_cell.length_a   1.000
_cell.length_b   1.000
_cell.length_c   1.000
_cell.angle_alpha   90.00
_cell.angle_beta   90.00
_cell.angle_gamma   90.00
#
_symmetry.space_group_name_H-M   'P 1'
#
loop_
_entity.id
_entity.type
_entity.pdbx_description
1 polymer ?
#
loop_
_entity_poly.entity_id
_entity_poly.type
_entity_poly.pdbx_seq_one_letter_code
_entity_poly.pdbx_strand_id
1 'polypeptide(L)'
;MQLLLALATVLATTSEVVHGAACTSEQASVIVETSMAAPWANCTSTVGNASSMMELVPTSAAKITLFCSTPSCTANLDAWIKSFPDCTLDGKSQKETMTTMAATICAVGSTNGGACSPNQLITAGQMFVSPVPAACASATGIPATTTLQGLLNQSATVICNTPCIGAITTAAAALPNCTADGKVINDATPYTKLCTPTTTPKPSNAVPAGVALVSMAILGILA
;
A
#
# COMPACT_ATOMS: atom_id res chain seq x y z
N MET A 1 -6.33 5.47 -18.19
CA MET A 1 -7.57 5.84 -17.48
C MET A 1 -8.39 4.59 -17.07
N GLN A 2 -7.72 3.48 -16.74
CA GLN A 2 -8.32 2.18 -16.38
C GLN A 2 -7.77 1.63 -15.03
N LEU A 3 -7.03 2.46 -14.28
CA LEU A 3 -6.20 2.00 -13.15
C LEU A 3 -6.76 2.35 -11.75
N LEU A 4 -7.92 3.02 -11.67
CA LEU A 4 -8.65 3.30 -10.41
C LEU A 4 -9.47 2.09 -9.90
N LEU A 5 -9.33 0.91 -10.52
CA LEU A 5 -10.22 -0.25 -10.31
C LEU A 5 -9.69 -1.31 -9.34
N ALA A 6 -8.50 -1.17 -8.74
CA ALA A 6 -7.91 -2.24 -7.92
C ALA A 6 -8.09 -2.11 -6.39
N LEU A 7 -8.72 -1.04 -5.88
CA LEU A 7 -9.00 -0.85 -4.44
C LEU A 7 -10.47 -1.16 -4.09
N ALA A 8 -10.96 -2.35 -4.43
CA ALA A 8 -12.33 -2.77 -4.11
C ALA A 8 -12.42 -4.26 -3.80
N THR A 9 -11.85 -4.69 -2.68
CA THR A 9 -12.35 -5.87 -1.98
C THR A 9 -11.88 -5.79 -0.54
N VAL A 10 -12.77 -5.39 0.37
CA VAL A 10 -12.92 -5.88 1.77
C VAL A 10 -14.03 -5.08 2.44
N LEU A 11 -14.88 -5.79 3.21
CA LEU A 11 -16.08 -5.39 3.98
C LEU A 11 -17.44 -5.53 3.27
N ALA A 12 -17.80 -6.79 2.98
CA ALA A 12 -19.20 -7.19 2.91
C ALA A 12 -19.67 -7.71 4.27
N THR A 13 -20.14 -6.82 5.13
CA THR A 13 -21.13 -7.14 6.16
C THR A 13 -22.22 -6.08 6.12
N THR A 14 -23.43 -6.56 5.86
CA THR A 14 -24.67 -5.85 5.53
C THR A 14 -25.01 -4.71 6.48
N SER A 15 -24.83 -3.50 5.99
CA SER A 15 -25.72 -2.37 6.25
C SER A 15 -25.91 -1.73 4.88
N GLU A 16 -27.14 -1.68 4.37
CA GLU A 16 -27.46 -0.89 3.19
C GLU A 16 -27.28 0.59 3.61
N VAL A 17 -26.04 1.05 3.59
CA VAL A 17 -25.74 2.48 3.53
C VAL A 17 -26.48 2.94 2.29
N VAL A 18 -27.41 3.88 2.44
CA VAL A 18 -28.07 4.52 1.31
C VAL A 18 -26.93 5.17 0.52
N HIS A 19 -26.47 4.50 -0.53
CA HIS A 19 -25.43 5.04 -1.39
C HIS A 19 -26.01 6.33 -1.97
N GLY A 20 -25.24 7.42 -1.91
CA GLY A 20 -25.68 8.70 -2.46
C GLY A 20 -26.16 8.55 -3.89
N ALA A 21 -27.03 9.46 -4.35
CA ALA A 21 -27.48 9.44 -5.74
C ALA A 21 -26.28 9.38 -6.71
N ALA A 22 -26.49 8.79 -7.88
CA ALA A 22 -25.48 8.81 -8.94
C ALA A 22 -25.05 10.25 -9.22
N CYS A 23 -23.75 10.48 -9.42
CA CYS A 23 -23.24 11.80 -9.72
C CYS A 23 -23.88 12.35 -10.99
N THR A 24 -24.34 13.61 -10.94
CA THR A 24 -24.76 14.32 -12.15
C THR A 24 -23.55 14.65 -13.03
N SER A 25 -23.79 15.04 -14.29
CA SER A 25 -22.74 15.53 -15.19
C SER A 25 -21.95 16.70 -14.60
N GLU A 26 -22.63 17.60 -13.89
CA GLU A 26 -22.01 18.76 -13.25
C GLU A 26 -21.15 18.32 -12.06
N GLN A 27 -21.64 17.41 -11.22
CA GLN A 27 -20.87 16.86 -10.09
C GLN A 27 -19.64 16.09 -10.56
N ALA A 28 -19.77 15.28 -11.62
CA ALA A 28 -18.65 14.59 -12.23
C ALA A 28 -17.60 15.57 -12.78
N SER A 29 -18.03 16.69 -13.39
CA SER A 29 -17.13 17.73 -13.86
C SER A 29 -16.40 18.41 -12.71
N VAL A 30 -17.09 18.73 -11.61
CA VAL A 30 -16.47 19.29 -10.39
C VAL A 30 -15.42 18.33 -9.82
N ILE A 31 -15.67 17.02 -9.81
CA ILE A 31 -14.69 16.02 -9.35
C ILE A 31 -13.41 16.09 -10.21
N VAL A 32 -13.55 16.13 -11.53
CA VAL A 32 -12.40 16.20 -12.46
C VAL A 32 -11.65 17.52 -12.29
N GLU A 33 -12.35 18.65 -12.31
CA GLU A 33 -11.77 19.99 -12.15
C GLU A 33 -11.01 20.12 -10.83
N THR A 34 -11.61 19.64 -9.75
CA THR A 34 -11.02 19.70 -8.41
C THR A 34 -9.80 18.79 -8.29
N SER A 35 -9.77 17.68 -9.03
CA SER A 35 -8.61 16.77 -9.09
C SER A 35 -7.46 17.33 -9.94
N MET A 36 -7.79 18.09 -10.99
CA MET A 36 -6.84 18.74 -11.89
C MET A 36 -6.46 20.16 -11.47
N ALA A 37 -7.01 20.65 -10.36
CA ALA A 37 -6.74 21.99 -9.86
C ALA A 37 -5.24 22.19 -9.59
N ALA A 38 -4.82 23.46 -9.72
CA ALA A 38 -3.45 23.84 -9.40
C ALA A 38 -3.13 23.47 -7.94
N PRO A 39 -1.95 22.87 -7.68
CA PRO A 39 -1.59 22.44 -6.35
C PRO A 39 -1.29 23.62 -5.44
N TRP A 40 -1.46 23.44 -4.13
CA TRP A 40 -1.31 24.55 -3.19
C TRP A 40 0.15 25.00 -3.12
N ALA A 41 0.40 26.27 -3.48
CA ALA A 41 1.74 26.85 -3.48
C ALA A 41 2.44 26.71 -2.10
N ASN A 42 1.68 26.88 -1.01
CA ASN A 42 2.17 26.76 0.37
C ASN A 42 2.37 25.31 0.85
N CYS A 43 2.03 24.30 0.03
CA CYS A 43 2.33 22.90 0.27
C CYS A 43 3.44 22.41 -0.66
N THR A 44 3.33 22.69 -1.97
CA THR A 44 4.31 22.31 -3.00
C THR A 44 5.71 22.85 -2.75
N SER A 45 5.84 24.04 -2.18
CA SER A 45 7.14 24.60 -1.79
C SER A 45 7.92 23.70 -0.80
N THR A 46 7.20 22.85 -0.06
CA THR A 46 7.74 22.00 0.99
C THR A 46 7.84 20.54 0.54
N VAL A 47 6.79 19.99 -0.08
CA VAL A 47 6.73 18.56 -0.45
C VAL A 47 7.29 18.24 -1.83
N GLY A 48 7.58 19.27 -2.63
CA GLY A 48 8.10 19.17 -3.99
C GLY A 48 7.13 19.71 -5.04
N ASN A 49 7.66 19.94 -6.24
CA ASN A 49 6.87 20.44 -7.36
C ASN A 49 5.83 19.40 -7.78
N ALA A 50 4.58 19.85 -7.88
CA ALA A 50 3.46 19.11 -8.43
C ALA A 50 2.79 19.99 -9.49
N SER A 51 2.19 19.36 -10.49
CA SER A 51 1.46 20.01 -11.58
C SER A 51 -0.05 19.97 -11.37
N SER A 52 -0.52 19.10 -10.48
CA SER A 52 -1.93 18.90 -10.14
C SER A 52 -2.11 18.51 -8.67
N MET A 53 -3.35 18.57 -8.17
CA MET A 53 -3.66 18.15 -6.81
C MET A 53 -3.41 16.65 -6.58
N MET A 54 -3.63 15.81 -7.59
CA MET A 54 -3.33 14.38 -7.48
C MET A 54 -1.83 14.11 -7.35
N GLU A 55 -0.97 14.91 -7.99
CA GLU A 55 0.49 14.78 -7.86
C GLU A 55 1.01 15.19 -6.48
N LEU A 56 0.22 15.95 -5.71
CA LEU A 56 0.54 16.28 -4.32
C LEU A 56 0.33 15.09 -3.37
N VAL A 57 -0.42 14.06 -3.77
CA VAL A 57 -0.60 12.86 -2.97
C VAL A 57 0.76 12.16 -2.85
N PRO A 58 1.35 12.10 -1.65
CA PRO A 58 2.72 11.65 -1.49
C PRO A 58 2.87 10.15 -1.73
N THR A 59 3.74 9.78 -2.69
CA THR A 59 3.97 8.39 -3.11
C THR A 59 5.14 7.68 -2.40
N SER A 60 5.78 8.34 -1.44
CA SER A 60 6.90 7.79 -0.68
C SER A 60 6.77 8.10 0.80
N ALA A 61 7.35 7.25 1.65
CA ALA A 61 7.33 7.41 3.10
C ALA A 61 7.88 8.78 3.56
N ALA A 62 8.99 9.23 2.94
CA ALA A 62 9.58 10.53 3.22
C ALA A 62 8.64 11.68 2.83
N LYS A 63 8.02 11.61 1.65
CA LYS A 63 7.04 12.63 1.21
C LYS A 63 5.78 12.62 2.08
N ILE A 64 5.30 11.46 2.52
CA ILE A 64 4.14 11.35 3.44
C ILE A 64 4.48 12.04 4.76
N THR A 65 5.65 11.72 5.33
CA THR A 65 6.10 12.31 6.59
C THR A 65 6.23 13.83 6.47
N LEU A 66 6.76 14.32 5.35
CA LEU A 66 6.91 15.76 5.10
C LEU A 66 5.56 16.44 4.86
N PHE A 67 4.66 15.82 4.08
CA PHE A 67 3.31 16.32 3.83
C PHE A 67 2.52 16.41 5.13
N CYS A 68 2.52 15.35 5.93
CA CYS A 68 1.74 15.27 7.16
C CYS A 68 2.32 16.11 8.30
N SER A 69 3.62 16.44 8.28
CA SER A 69 4.22 17.39 9.22
C SER A 69 4.07 18.85 8.80
N THR A 70 3.58 19.13 7.58
CA THR A 70 3.38 20.48 7.04
C THR A 70 1.93 20.92 7.26
N PRO A 71 1.63 21.86 8.19
CA PRO A 71 0.25 22.21 8.54
C PRO A 71 -0.58 22.78 7.38
N SER A 72 0.06 23.50 6.45
CA SER A 72 -0.62 23.98 5.24
C SER A 72 -1.08 22.83 4.35
N CYS A 73 -0.29 21.77 4.19
CA CYS A 73 -0.65 20.61 3.40
C CYS A 73 -1.86 19.87 3.98
N THR A 74 -1.87 19.63 5.30
CA THR A 74 -2.96 18.90 5.95
C THR A 74 -4.25 19.71 6.02
N ALA A 75 -4.17 21.02 6.28
CA ALA A 75 -5.33 21.91 6.26
C ALA A 75 -5.95 22.02 4.86
N ASN A 76 -5.11 22.16 3.83
CA ASN A 76 -5.60 22.24 2.47
C ASN A 76 -6.18 20.90 1.97
N LEU A 77 -5.61 19.77 2.39
CA LEU A 77 -6.16 18.44 2.11
C LEU A 77 -7.60 18.33 2.65
N ASP A 78 -7.81 18.66 3.93
CA ASP A 78 -9.16 18.64 4.53
C ASP A 78 -10.16 19.53 3.77
N ALA A 79 -9.74 20.73 3.37
CA ALA A 79 -10.56 21.64 2.56
C ALA A 79 -10.89 21.05 1.17
N TRP A 80 -9.92 20.41 0.53
CA TRP A 80 -10.10 19.74 -0.77
C TRP A 80 -11.14 18.62 -0.67
N ILE A 81 -11.04 17.76 0.33
CA ILE A 81 -11.96 16.64 0.51
C ILE A 81 -13.39 17.13 0.73
N LYS A 82 -13.56 18.20 1.52
CA LYS A 82 -14.86 18.83 1.75
C LYS A 82 -15.50 19.40 0.48
N SER A 83 -14.71 19.66 -0.57
CA SER A 83 -15.24 20.14 -1.85
C SER A 83 -15.79 19.05 -2.75
N PHE A 84 -15.54 17.75 -2.44
CA PHE A 84 -16.10 16.66 -3.23
C PHE A 84 -17.60 16.50 -2.98
N PRO A 85 -18.41 16.34 -4.04
CA PRO A 85 -19.84 16.13 -3.90
C PRO A 85 -20.14 14.80 -3.22
N ASP A 86 -21.25 14.78 -2.47
CA ASP A 86 -21.80 13.58 -1.85
C ASP A 86 -22.61 12.79 -2.89
N CYS A 87 -21.90 12.16 -3.83
CA CYS A 87 -22.50 11.39 -4.91
C CYS A 87 -21.72 10.11 -5.20
N THR A 88 -22.34 9.22 -5.96
CA THR A 88 -21.79 7.89 -6.28
C THR A 88 -21.37 7.82 -7.75
N LEU A 89 -20.15 7.37 -8.01
CA LEU A 89 -19.64 7.07 -9.35
C LEU A 89 -19.26 5.58 -9.39
N ASP A 90 -19.81 4.82 -10.34
CA ASP A 90 -19.61 3.36 -10.45
C ASP A 90 -19.90 2.59 -9.15
N GLY A 91 -20.95 3.00 -8.44
CA GLY A 91 -21.35 2.39 -7.17
C GLY A 91 -20.46 2.78 -5.97
N LYS A 92 -19.49 3.68 -6.13
CA LYS A 92 -18.63 4.16 -5.04
C LYS A 92 -18.93 5.62 -4.67
N SER A 93 -19.18 5.86 -3.38
CA SER A 93 -19.33 7.20 -2.82
C SER A 93 -18.01 7.98 -2.94
N GLN A 94 -18.04 9.10 -3.64
CA GLN A 94 -16.86 9.93 -3.87
C GLN A 94 -16.40 10.61 -2.59
N LYS A 95 -17.32 11.18 -1.83
CA LYS A 95 -17.03 11.83 -0.56
C LYS A 95 -16.51 10.85 0.49
N GLU A 96 -17.10 9.66 0.58
CA GLU A 96 -16.62 8.62 1.50
C GLU A 96 -15.22 8.14 1.09
N THR A 97 -14.98 7.93 -0.21
CA THR A 97 -13.66 7.55 -0.74
C THR A 97 -12.60 8.59 -0.37
N MET A 98 -12.89 9.88 -0.60
CA MET A 98 -11.96 10.97 -0.30
C MET A 98 -11.76 11.17 1.20
N THR A 99 -12.82 11.04 2.00
CA THR A 99 -12.74 11.10 3.47
C THR A 99 -11.89 9.96 4.01
N THR A 100 -12.05 8.75 3.47
CA THR A 100 -11.24 7.58 3.84
C THR A 100 -9.79 7.79 3.44
N MET A 101 -9.52 8.32 2.25
CA MET A 101 -8.17 8.67 1.82
C MET A 101 -7.53 9.71 2.75
N ALA A 102 -8.29 10.72 3.19
CA ALA A 102 -7.84 11.73 4.15
C ALA A 102 -7.41 11.13 5.48
N ALA A 103 -8.31 10.32 6.04
CA ALA A 103 -8.15 9.71 7.34
C ALA A 103 -6.94 8.77 7.35
N THR A 104 -6.59 8.21 6.20
CA THR A 104 -5.48 7.27 6.06
C THR A 104 -4.16 7.95 5.73
N ILE A 105 -4.11 8.97 4.87
CA ILE A 105 -2.86 9.58 4.37
C ILE A 105 -1.91 10.00 5.50
N CYS A 106 -2.44 10.61 6.55
CA CYS A 106 -1.67 11.07 7.71
C CYS A 106 -1.95 10.28 8.98
N ALA A 107 -2.58 9.10 8.86
CA ALA A 107 -2.76 8.23 10.01
C ALA A 107 -1.40 7.83 10.59
N VAL A 108 -1.27 7.96 11.90
CA VAL A 108 -0.21 7.28 12.64
C VAL A 108 -0.61 5.82 12.69
N GLY A 109 0.16 4.96 12.02
CA GLY A 109 -0.15 3.54 11.96
C GLY A 109 0.08 2.87 13.31
N SER A 110 -0.54 1.71 13.53
CA SER A 110 -0.36 0.99 14.79
C SER A 110 1.03 0.38 14.88
N THR A 111 1.59 0.31 16.10
CA THR A 111 2.78 -0.51 16.40
C THR A 111 2.42 -1.73 17.25
N ASN A 112 1.13 -1.91 17.58
CA ASN A 112 0.65 -2.89 18.55
C ASN A 112 -0.44 -3.79 17.95
N GLY A 113 -0.35 -4.12 16.66
CA GLY A 113 -1.25 -5.05 15.97
C GLY A 113 -2.54 -4.43 15.39
N GLY A 114 -2.73 -3.12 15.48
CA GLY A 114 -3.81 -2.42 14.77
C GLY A 114 -3.52 -2.23 13.28
N ALA A 115 -4.39 -1.54 12.54
CA ALA A 115 -4.22 -1.33 11.10
C ALA A 115 -2.93 -0.57 10.75
N CYS A 116 -2.28 -0.96 9.65
CA CYS A 116 -1.11 -0.25 9.14
C CYS A 116 -1.50 1.11 8.56
N SER A 117 -0.67 2.14 8.77
CA SER A 117 -0.81 3.38 7.99
C SER A 117 -0.20 3.25 6.60
N PRO A 118 -0.57 4.13 5.64
CA PRO A 118 0.05 4.17 4.32
C PRO A 118 1.57 4.30 4.39
N ASN A 119 2.10 5.09 5.34
CA ASN A 119 3.54 5.22 5.55
C ASN A 119 4.19 3.87 5.92
N GLN A 120 3.55 3.09 6.80
CA GLN A 120 4.03 1.77 7.18
C GLN A 120 3.94 0.78 6.02
N LEU A 121 2.87 0.82 5.23
CA LEU A 121 2.70 -0.03 4.04
C LEU A 121 3.74 0.28 2.95
N ILE A 122 4.01 1.55 2.68
CA ILE A 122 5.04 1.97 1.73
C ILE A 122 6.43 1.57 2.23
N THR A 123 6.72 1.78 3.51
CA THR A 123 7.98 1.35 4.12
C THR A 123 8.16 -0.16 4.00
N ALA A 124 7.09 -0.94 4.25
CA ALA A 124 7.10 -2.38 4.06
C ALA A 124 7.39 -2.75 2.59
N GLY A 125 6.77 -2.04 1.65
CA GLY A 125 7.04 -2.19 0.23
C GLY A 125 8.48 -1.95 -0.18
N GLN A 126 9.07 -0.85 0.30
CA GLN A 126 10.45 -0.48 0.02
C GLN A 126 11.45 -1.55 0.51
N MET A 127 11.12 -2.23 1.61
CA MET A 127 11.92 -3.33 2.11
C MET A 127 11.93 -4.51 1.13
N PHE A 128 10.78 -4.87 0.55
CA PHE A 128 10.70 -6.02 -0.37
C PHE A 128 11.29 -5.77 -1.76
N VAL A 129 11.43 -4.51 -2.20
CA VAL A 129 12.17 -4.17 -3.43
C VAL A 129 13.67 -4.02 -3.20
N SER A 130 14.16 -4.18 -1.96
CA SER A 130 15.59 -4.20 -1.68
C SER A 130 16.24 -5.48 -2.24
N PRO A 131 17.48 -5.41 -2.75
CA PRO A 131 18.22 -6.58 -3.20
C PRO A 131 18.36 -7.63 -2.10
N VAL A 132 18.34 -8.91 -2.48
CA VAL A 132 18.68 -9.99 -1.56
C VAL A 132 20.12 -9.82 -1.04
N PRO A 133 20.42 -10.27 0.18
CA PRO A 133 21.80 -10.26 0.66
C PRO A 133 22.72 -11.07 -0.26
N ALA A 134 23.95 -10.59 -0.44
CA ALA A 134 24.95 -11.26 -1.30
C ALA A 134 25.17 -12.73 -0.91
N ALA A 135 25.07 -13.08 0.38
CA ALA A 135 25.17 -14.47 0.84
C ALA A 135 24.06 -15.37 0.26
N CYS A 136 22.83 -14.87 0.13
CA CYS A 136 21.73 -15.59 -0.49
C CYS A 136 21.95 -15.73 -2.00
N ALA A 137 22.34 -14.64 -2.67
CA ALA A 137 22.63 -14.64 -4.11
C ALA A 137 23.72 -15.66 -4.46
N SER A 138 24.86 -15.62 -3.77
CA SER A 138 25.97 -16.54 -3.98
C SER A 138 25.62 -18.00 -3.67
N ALA A 139 24.83 -18.26 -2.62
CA ALA A 139 24.47 -19.62 -2.23
C ALA A 139 23.47 -20.30 -3.18
N THR A 140 22.68 -19.51 -3.92
CA THR A 140 21.60 -20.01 -4.78
C THR A 140 21.84 -19.76 -6.27
N GLY A 141 22.85 -18.96 -6.63
CA GLY A 141 23.17 -18.59 -8.00
C GLY A 141 22.19 -17.59 -8.64
N ILE A 142 21.27 -17.01 -7.86
CA ILE A 142 20.38 -15.95 -8.36
C ILE A 142 21.14 -14.63 -8.57
N PRO A 143 20.70 -13.77 -9.50
CA PRO A 143 21.31 -12.46 -9.69
C PRO A 143 21.36 -11.64 -8.40
N ALA A 144 22.47 -10.92 -8.17
CA ALA A 144 22.60 -10.02 -7.01
C ALA A 144 21.58 -8.86 -7.02
N THR A 145 20.96 -8.59 -8.18
CA THR A 145 19.88 -7.61 -8.35
C THR A 145 18.50 -8.18 -8.04
N THR A 146 18.37 -9.49 -7.77
CA THR A 146 17.11 -10.09 -7.35
C THR A 146 16.67 -9.45 -6.04
N THR A 147 15.45 -8.94 -5.99
CA THR A 147 14.89 -8.32 -4.79
C THR A 147 14.33 -9.38 -3.84
N LEU A 148 14.07 -9.03 -2.58
CA LEU A 148 13.37 -9.93 -1.65
C LEU A 148 11.99 -10.38 -2.19
N GLN A 149 11.27 -9.50 -2.89
CA GLN A 149 10.04 -9.86 -3.60
C GLN A 149 10.32 -10.86 -4.73
N GLY A 150 11.37 -10.64 -5.53
CA GLY A 150 11.79 -11.55 -6.58
C GLY A 150 12.22 -12.92 -6.05
N LEU A 151 12.82 -12.95 -4.86
CA LEU A 151 13.17 -14.18 -4.14
C LEU A 151 11.92 -14.98 -3.75
N LEU A 152 10.87 -14.32 -3.31
CA LEU A 152 9.61 -14.96 -2.93
C LEU A 152 8.87 -15.60 -4.11
N ASN A 153 9.25 -15.25 -5.34
CA ASN A 153 8.78 -15.89 -6.58
C ASN A 153 9.68 -17.06 -7.04
N GLN A 154 10.75 -17.38 -6.31
CA GLN A 154 11.62 -18.51 -6.63
C GLN A 154 11.06 -19.83 -6.10
N SER A 155 11.71 -20.94 -6.45
CA SER A 155 11.36 -22.26 -5.91
C SER A 155 11.60 -22.33 -4.40
N ALA A 156 10.90 -23.23 -3.73
CA ALA A 156 11.11 -23.49 -2.30
C ALA A 156 12.58 -23.86 -2.00
N THR A 157 13.27 -24.56 -2.90
CA THR A 157 14.69 -24.89 -2.74
C THR A 157 15.58 -23.64 -2.62
N VAL A 158 15.29 -22.59 -3.39
CA VAL A 158 16.03 -21.33 -3.36
C VAL A 158 15.64 -20.53 -2.12
N ILE A 159 14.34 -20.37 -1.87
CA ILE A 159 13.80 -19.62 -0.72
C ILE A 159 14.34 -20.20 0.60
N CYS A 160 14.34 -21.53 0.72
CA CYS A 160 14.69 -22.25 1.93
C CYS A 160 16.18 -22.50 2.11
N ASN A 161 17.02 -21.96 1.22
CA ASN A 161 18.45 -21.87 1.48
C ASN A 161 18.68 -20.97 2.71
N THR A 162 19.51 -21.41 3.67
CA THR A 162 19.65 -20.77 4.99
C THR A 162 19.86 -19.23 4.95
N PRO A 163 20.81 -18.68 4.18
CA PRO A 163 20.97 -17.23 4.04
C PRO A 163 19.75 -16.52 3.42
N CYS A 164 18.98 -17.20 2.57
CA CYS A 164 17.79 -16.64 1.91
C CYS A 164 16.59 -16.58 2.86
N ILE A 165 16.26 -17.69 3.54
CA ILE A 165 15.16 -17.69 4.51
C ILE A 165 15.48 -16.77 5.69
N GLY A 166 16.74 -16.73 6.15
CA GLY A 166 17.17 -15.79 7.20
C GLY A 166 17.01 -14.32 6.80
N ALA A 167 17.26 -13.98 5.53
CA ALA A 167 17.03 -12.64 5.01
C ALA A 167 15.53 -12.28 5.01
N ILE A 168 14.67 -13.20 4.57
CA ILE A 168 13.22 -13.00 4.54
C ILE A 168 12.67 -12.82 5.96
N THR A 169 13.07 -13.67 6.91
CA THR A 169 12.58 -13.56 8.30
C THR A 169 13.09 -12.31 9.00
N THR A 170 14.34 -11.90 8.72
CA THR A 170 14.90 -10.64 9.25
C THR A 170 14.16 -9.43 8.67
N ALA A 171 13.90 -9.42 7.36
CA ALA A 171 13.11 -8.38 6.73
C ALA A 171 11.71 -8.32 7.34
N ALA A 172 11.00 -9.45 7.43
CA ALA A 172 9.69 -9.52 8.05
C ALA A 172 9.70 -8.97 9.49
N ALA A 173 10.69 -9.36 10.31
CA ALA A 173 10.80 -8.88 11.69
C ALA A 173 11.10 -7.37 11.82
N ALA A 174 11.71 -6.76 10.80
CA ALA A 174 11.97 -5.32 10.76
C ALA A 174 10.73 -4.49 10.38
N LEU A 175 9.65 -5.13 9.91
CA LEU A 175 8.39 -4.46 9.62
C LEU A 175 7.66 -4.06 10.90
N PRO A 176 6.87 -2.97 10.86
CA PRO A 176 6.06 -2.58 12.01
C PRO A 176 5.02 -3.66 12.33
N ASN A 177 4.74 -3.84 13.62
CA ASN A 177 3.69 -4.74 14.08
C ASN A 177 2.32 -4.08 13.87
N CYS A 178 1.83 -4.16 12.64
CA CYS A 178 0.51 -3.70 12.21
C CYS A 178 -0.13 -4.73 11.30
N THR A 179 -1.44 -4.57 11.05
CA THR A 179 -2.23 -5.46 10.21
C THR A 179 -2.59 -4.81 8.89
N ALA A 180 -2.44 -5.57 7.81
CA ALA A 180 -2.96 -5.29 6.48
C ALA A 180 -3.89 -6.44 6.11
N ASP A 181 -5.14 -6.14 5.75
CA ASP A 181 -6.18 -7.15 5.47
C ASP A 181 -6.34 -8.21 6.58
N GLY A 182 -6.26 -7.75 7.84
CA GLY A 182 -6.34 -8.62 9.03
C GLY A 182 -5.12 -9.51 9.25
N LYS A 183 -4.05 -9.38 8.46
CA LYS A 183 -2.80 -10.12 8.62
C LYS A 183 -1.70 -9.24 9.16
N VAL A 184 -0.99 -9.76 10.16
CA VAL A 184 0.17 -9.08 10.75
C VAL A 184 1.32 -9.07 9.73
N ILE A 185 1.81 -7.90 9.35
CA ILE A 185 2.80 -7.79 8.26
C ILE A 185 4.20 -8.24 8.68
N ASN A 186 4.52 -8.19 9.99
CA ASN A 186 5.80 -8.65 10.51
C ASN A 186 5.82 -10.14 10.89
N ASP A 187 4.75 -10.89 10.56
CA ASP A 187 4.69 -12.33 10.80
C ASP A 187 5.54 -13.10 9.79
N ALA A 188 6.65 -13.66 10.26
CA ALA A 188 7.56 -14.47 9.47
C ALA A 188 7.13 -15.95 9.34
N THR A 189 6.11 -16.38 10.11
CA THR A 189 5.64 -17.77 10.18
C THR A 189 5.26 -18.38 8.82
N PRO A 190 4.61 -17.66 7.89
CA PRO A 190 4.28 -18.22 6.58
C PRO A 190 5.52 -18.64 5.80
N TYR A 191 6.64 -17.91 5.91
CA TYR A 191 7.87 -18.20 5.18
C TYR A 191 8.60 -19.41 5.77
N THR A 192 8.67 -19.51 7.10
CA THR A 192 9.34 -20.65 7.76
C THR A 192 8.57 -21.95 7.54
N LYS A 193 7.23 -21.88 7.46
CA LYS A 193 6.39 -23.03 7.10
C LYS A 193 6.66 -23.58 5.71
N LEU A 194 7.07 -22.75 4.74
CA LEU A 194 7.46 -23.22 3.40
C LEU A 194 8.69 -24.14 3.46
N CYS A 195 9.56 -23.94 4.44
CA CYS A 195 10.83 -24.65 4.57
C CYS A 195 10.78 -25.81 5.56
N THR A 196 9.63 -26.05 6.17
CA THR A 196 9.44 -27.20 7.05
C THR A 196 9.14 -28.42 6.18
N PRO A 197 9.93 -29.50 6.24
CA PRO A 197 9.66 -30.70 5.46
C PRO A 197 8.29 -31.24 5.84
N THR A 198 7.32 -31.10 4.95
CA THR A 198 6.01 -31.74 5.12
C THR A 198 6.19 -33.20 4.72
N THR A 199 5.87 -34.13 5.61
CA THR A 199 5.91 -35.58 5.36
C THR A 199 4.89 -36.04 4.30
N THR A 200 4.20 -35.10 3.63
CA THR A 200 3.20 -35.38 2.60
C THR A 200 3.49 -34.52 1.38
N PRO A 201 3.75 -35.11 0.20
CA PRO A 201 4.06 -34.37 -1.02
C PRO A 201 2.80 -33.61 -1.48
N LYS A 202 2.80 -32.29 -1.31
CA LYS A 202 1.78 -31.40 -1.87
C LYS A 202 2.36 -30.72 -3.12
N PRO A 203 1.65 -30.72 -4.27
CA PRO A 203 2.14 -30.04 -5.46
C PRO A 203 2.35 -28.55 -5.18
N SER A 204 3.57 -28.08 -5.45
CA SER A 204 3.98 -26.68 -5.39
C SER A 204 3.12 -25.86 -6.33
N ASN A 205 2.20 -25.05 -5.79
CA ASN A 205 1.55 -23.92 -6.45
C ASN A 205 0.79 -23.11 -5.38
N ALA A 206 1.49 -22.18 -4.71
CA ALA A 206 0.96 -20.89 -4.21
C ALA A 206 1.93 -20.32 -3.17
N VAL A 207 2.64 -19.26 -3.54
CA VAL A 207 3.22 -18.31 -2.59
C VAL A 207 2.07 -17.75 -1.75
N PRO A 208 2.17 -17.72 -0.40
CA PRO A 208 1.08 -17.24 0.45
C PRO A 208 0.72 -15.79 0.10
N ALA A 209 -0.57 -15.55 -0.14
CA ALA A 209 -1.16 -14.29 -0.60
C ALA A 209 -0.79 -13.04 0.23
N GLY A 210 -0.19 -13.18 1.42
CA GLY A 210 0.27 -12.03 2.23
C GLY A 210 1.33 -11.17 1.55
N VAL A 211 2.24 -11.76 0.77
CA VAL A 211 3.28 -11.03 0.01
C VAL A 211 2.69 -10.35 -1.22
N ALA A 212 1.76 -11.03 -1.87
CA ALA A 212 1.05 -10.51 -3.03
C ALA A 212 0.21 -9.29 -2.65
N LEU A 213 -0.37 -9.26 -1.44
CA LEU A 213 -1.17 -8.14 -0.94
C LEU A 213 -0.34 -6.90 -0.61
N VAL A 214 0.86 -7.05 -0.03
CA VAL A 214 1.77 -5.89 0.15
C VAL A 214 2.12 -5.29 -1.23
N SER A 215 2.39 -6.15 -2.21
CA SER A 215 2.69 -5.73 -3.59
C SER A 215 1.50 -5.07 -4.29
N MET A 216 0.27 -5.58 -4.09
CA MET A 216 -0.96 -5.02 -4.66
C MET A 216 -1.44 -3.74 -3.94
N ALA A 217 -1.23 -3.61 -2.63
CA ALA A 217 -1.48 -2.37 -1.91
C ALA A 217 -0.56 -1.24 -2.39
N ILE A 218 0.72 -1.57 -2.68
CA ILE A 218 1.68 -0.60 -3.22
C ILE A 218 1.32 -0.23 -4.66
N LEU A 219 1.02 -1.22 -5.53
CA LEU A 219 0.62 -0.94 -6.92
C LEU A 219 -0.74 -0.25 -7.02
N GLY A 220 -1.70 -0.55 -6.13
CA GLY A 220 -3.02 0.08 -6.12
C GLY A 220 -3.03 1.50 -5.53
N ILE A 221 -2.04 1.87 -4.72
CA ILE A 221 -1.81 3.25 -4.27
C ILE A 221 -1.00 4.05 -5.30
N LEU A 222 -0.19 3.39 -6.15
CA LEU A 222 0.68 4.00 -7.15
C LEU A 222 0.08 4.05 -8.57
N ALA A 223 -1.16 3.63 -8.75
CA ALA A 223 -1.82 3.42 -10.05
C ALA A 223 -2.98 4.39 -10.32
#